data_AF-A0A1H3S5G7-F1
#
_entry.id   AF-A0A1H3S5G7-F1
#
_cell.length_a   1.000
_cell.length_b   1.000
_cell.length_c   1.000
_cell.angle_alpha   90.00
_cell.angle_beta   90.00
_cell.angle_gamma   90.00
#
_symmetry.space_group_name_H-M   'P 1'
#
loop_
_entity.id
_entity.type
_entity.pdbx_description
1 polymer ?
#
loop_
_entity_poly.entity_id
_entity_poly.type
_entity_poly.pdbx_seq_one_letter_code
_entity_poly.pdbx_strand_id
1 'polypeptide(L)'
;MNKERKEEFISWKNELESRRQEILKRKAIIVKKLTKYQLRLEIASSIEEEMKSTIYEELEKKVHLLKQELEAFNTANDPQLREIEVIVSKLQRQLI
;
A
#
# COMPACT_ATOMS: atom_id res chain seq x y z
N MET A 1 -5.07 36.06 0.96
CA MET A 1 -5.31 35.15 2.11
C MET A 1 -4.69 35.78 3.35
N ASN A 2 -5.40 35.83 4.48
CA ASN A 2 -4.81 36.33 5.73
C ASN A 2 -3.85 35.28 6.33
N LYS A 3 -3.02 35.70 7.29
CA LYS A 3 -1.96 34.86 7.88
C LYS A 3 -2.52 33.59 8.52
N GLU A 4 -3.59 33.72 9.31
CA GLU A 4 -4.23 32.59 10.02
C GLU A 4 -4.73 31.52 9.05
N ARG A 5 -5.45 31.91 7.99
CA ARG A 5 -5.95 30.95 6.99
C ARG A 5 -4.82 30.28 6.20
N LYS A 6 -3.70 30.97 6.00
CA LYS A 6 -2.50 30.38 5.38
C LYS A 6 -1.89 29.31 6.28
N GLU A 7 -1.81 29.56 7.59
CA GLU A 7 -1.30 28.61 8.58
C GLU A 7 -2.22 27.39 8.71
N GLU A 8 -3.54 27.58 8.70
CA GLU A 8 -4.52 26.49 8.66
C GLU A 8 -4.35 25.60 7.43
N PHE A 9 -4.17 26.20 6.23
CA PHE A 9 -3.98 25.44 5.00
C PHE A 9 -2.68 24.62 5.01
N ILE A 10 -1.61 25.18 5.57
CA ILE A 10 -0.33 24.47 5.72
C ILE A 10 -0.50 23.31 6.70
N SER A 11 -1.14 23.54 7.84
CA SER A 11 -1.39 22.50 8.85
C SER A 11 -2.19 21.34 8.26
N TRP A 12 -3.30 21.66 7.58
CA TRP A 12 -4.16 20.63 6.99
C TRP A 12 -3.44 19.87 5.87
N LYS A 13 -2.65 20.56 5.04
CA LYS A 13 -1.82 19.92 4.02
C LYS A 13 -0.87 18.89 4.66
N ASN A 14 -0.16 19.27 5.72
CA ASN A 14 0.80 18.39 6.39
C ASN A 14 0.13 17.16 7.01
N GLU A 15 -1.06 17.32 7.58
CA GLU A 15 -1.85 16.21 8.11
C GLU A 15 -2.24 15.20 7.01
N LEU A 16 -2.75 15.71 5.89
CA LEU A 16 -3.13 14.90 4.74
C LEU A 16 -1.93 14.16 4.13
N GLU A 17 -0.79 14.82 4.00
CA GLU A 17 0.45 14.20 3.53
C GLU A 17 0.94 13.12 4.50
N SER A 18 0.84 13.35 5.81
CA SER A 18 1.19 12.35 6.83
C SER A 18 0.30 11.12 6.72
N ARG A 19 -1.01 11.31 6.55
CA ARG A 19 -1.97 10.22 6.35
C ARG A 19 -1.68 9.43 5.07
N ARG A 20 -1.38 10.12 3.96
CA ARG A 20 -0.97 9.50 2.70
C ARG A 20 0.26 8.60 2.89
N GLN A 21 1.28 9.10 3.58
CA GLN A 21 2.51 8.34 3.85
C GLN A 21 2.24 7.10 4.70
N GLU A 22 1.35 7.19 5.69
CA GLU A 22 0.96 6.04 6.50
C GLU A 22 0.31 4.93 5.67
N ILE A 23 -0.64 5.29 4.80
CA ILE A 23 -1.32 4.33 3.90
C ILE A 23 -0.28 3.66 2.97
N LEU A 24 0.60 4.45 2.37
CA LEU A 24 1.65 3.94 1.47
C LEU A 24 2.63 3.00 2.19
N LYS A 25 3.02 3.32 3.43
CA LYS A 25 3.88 2.45 4.25
C LYS A 25 3.21 1.11 4.53
N ARG A 26 1.92 1.11 4.90
CA ARG A 26 1.17 -0.13 5.15
C ARG A 26 1.07 -0.98 3.88
N LYS A 27 0.76 -0.36 2.74
CA LYS A 27 0.76 -1.04 1.43
C LYS A 27 2.12 -1.67 1.10
N ALA A 28 3.21 -0.93 1.31
CA ALA A 28 4.56 -1.41 1.04
C ALA A 28 4.93 -2.65 1.88
N ILE A 29 4.46 -2.74 3.12
CA ILE A 29 4.67 -3.92 3.97
C ILE A 29 3.98 -5.15 3.37
N ILE A 30 2.73 -5.02 2.90
CA ILE A 30 1.98 -6.11 2.28
C ILE A 30 2.69 -6.57 1.00
N VAL A 31 3.06 -5.63 0.13
CA VAL A 31 3.79 -5.92 -1.11
C VAL A 31 5.11 -6.61 -0.83
N LYS A 32 5.90 -6.14 0.14
CA LYS A 32 7.18 -6.77 0.52
C LYS A 32 6.99 -8.21 0.98
N LYS A 33 5.94 -8.50 1.77
CA LYS A 33 5.60 -9.87 2.17
C LYS A 33 5.22 -10.70 0.95
N LEU A 34 4.36 -10.18 0.08
CA LEU A 34 3.90 -10.87 -1.13
C LEU A 34 5.08 -11.24 -2.02
N THR A 35 5.97 -10.30 -2.34
CA THR A 35 7.17 -10.55 -3.16
C THR A 35 8.06 -11.63 -2.54
N LYS A 36 8.28 -11.59 -1.21
CA LYS A 36 9.06 -12.62 -0.52
C LYS A 36 8.46 -14.02 -0.67
N TYR A 37 7.15 -14.16 -0.53
CA TYR A 37 6.49 -15.46 -0.62
C TYR A 37 6.34 -15.94 -2.07
N GLN A 38 6.19 -15.03 -3.03
CA GLN A 38 6.23 -15.35 -4.45
C GLN A 38 7.59 -15.92 -4.86
N LEU A 39 8.69 -15.30 -4.43
CA LEU A 39 10.05 -15.84 -4.70
C LEU A 39 10.23 -17.25 -4.09
N ARG A 40 9.74 -17.47 -2.87
CA ARG A 40 9.79 -18.80 -2.24
C ARG A 40 8.97 -19.82 -3.02
N LEU A 41 7.79 -19.44 -3.50
CA LEU A 41 6.93 -20.31 -4.30
C LEU A 41 7.57 -20.63 -5.64
N GLU A 42 8.20 -19.65 -6.29
CA GLU A 42 8.96 -19.84 -7.53
C GLU A 42 10.09 -20.85 -7.34
N ILE A 43 10.91 -20.69 -6.30
CA ILE A 43 11.94 -21.67 -5.95
C ILE A 43 11.32 -23.05 -5.70
N ALA A 44 10.24 -23.13 -4.92
CA ALA A 44 9.58 -24.41 -4.63
C ALA A 44 8.98 -25.06 -5.89
N SER A 45 8.53 -24.27 -6.87
CA SER A 45 8.00 -24.78 -8.15
C SER A 45 9.07 -25.37 -9.07
N SER A 46 10.35 -25.06 -8.83
CA SER A 46 11.49 -25.60 -9.57
C SER A 46 12.04 -26.92 -9.00
N ILE A 47 11.51 -27.35 -7.85
CA ILE A 47 11.84 -28.63 -7.23
C ILE A 47 11.09 -29.74 -7.98
N GLU A 48 11.70 -30.91 -8.15
CA GLU A 48 11.09 -32.06 -8.81
C GLU A 48 9.74 -32.43 -8.16
N GLU A 49 8.75 -32.80 -8.98
CA GLU A 49 7.36 -33.01 -8.53
C GLU A 49 7.24 -34.10 -7.45
N GLU A 50 8.10 -35.12 -7.51
CA GLU A 50 8.20 -36.17 -6.49
C GLU A 50 8.74 -35.69 -5.13
N MET A 51 9.47 -34.57 -5.13
CA MET A 51 9.96 -33.88 -3.93
C MET A 51 9.10 -32.67 -3.55
N LYS A 52 8.02 -32.41 -4.30
CA LYS A 52 7.11 -31.29 -4.07
C LYS A 52 6.37 -31.51 -2.76
N SER A 53 6.90 -30.86 -1.74
CA SER A 53 6.44 -31.04 -0.38
C SER A 53 5.20 -30.21 -0.09
N THR A 54 4.57 -30.50 1.05
CA THR A 54 3.52 -29.66 1.69
C THR A 54 3.89 -28.17 1.74
N ILE A 55 5.18 -27.83 1.71
CA ILE A 55 5.68 -26.46 1.65
C ILE A 55 5.19 -25.72 0.40
N TYR A 56 5.08 -26.39 -0.76
CA TYR A 56 4.58 -25.75 -1.99
C TYR A 56 3.13 -25.28 -1.83
N GLU A 57 2.25 -26.16 -1.35
CA GLU A 57 0.83 -25.86 -1.13
C GLU A 57 0.65 -24.76 -0.07
N GLU A 58 1.44 -24.80 1.00
CA GLU A 58 1.46 -23.75 2.03
C GLU A 58 1.89 -22.39 1.47
N LEU A 59 2.93 -22.37 0.63
CA LEU A 59 3.42 -21.16 -0.03
C LEU A 59 2.37 -20.61 -1.02
N GLU A 60 1.73 -21.48 -1.81
CA GLU A 60 0.67 -21.10 -2.73
C GLU A 60 -0.51 -20.46 -1.99
N LYS A 61 -0.99 -21.12 -0.93
CA LYS A 61 -2.05 -20.58 -0.06
C LYS A 61 -1.63 -19.25 0.56
N LYS A 62 -0.39 -19.11 1.00
CA LYS A 62 0.11 -17.86 1.59
C LYS A 62 0.17 -16.72 0.57
N VAL A 63 0.63 -17.00 -0.64
CA VAL A 63 0.64 -16.02 -1.75
C VAL A 63 -0.80 -15.61 -2.10
N HIS A 64 -1.73 -16.56 -2.17
CA HIS A 64 -3.14 -16.27 -2.44
C HIS A 64 -3.75 -15.33 -1.39
N LEU A 65 -3.55 -15.62 -0.10
CA LEU A 65 -4.04 -14.78 0.99
C LEU A 65 -3.44 -13.37 0.96
N LEU A 66 -2.14 -13.24 0.65
CA LEU A 66 -1.49 -11.92 0.54
C LEU A 66 -1.97 -11.11 -0.67
N LYS A 67 -2.34 -11.77 -1.77
CA LYS A 67 -2.98 -11.10 -2.92
C LYS A 67 -4.35 -10.56 -2.54
N GLN A 68 -5.17 -11.35 -1.85
CA GLN A 68 -6.48 -10.92 -1.34
C GLN A 68 -6.34 -9.78 -0.32
N GLU A 69 -5.37 -9.86 0.60
CA GLU A 69 -5.07 -8.78 1.55
C GLU A 69 -4.71 -7.47 0.83
N LEU A 70 -3.85 -7.55 -0.21
CA LEU A 70 -3.48 -6.38 -1.01
C LEU A 70 -4.67 -5.81 -1.80
N GLU A 71 -5.51 -6.65 -2.38
CA GLU A 71 -6.71 -6.24 -3.12
C GLU A 71 -7.73 -5.56 -2.20
N ALA A 72 -8.01 -6.15 -1.04
CA ALA A 72 -8.88 -5.57 -0.03
C ALA A 72 -8.31 -4.23 0.48
N PHE A 73 -6.99 -4.17 0.71
CA PHE A 73 -6.32 -2.93 1.10
C PHE A 73 -6.49 -1.84 0.04
N ASN A 74 -6.25 -2.14 -1.24
CA ASN A 74 -6.41 -1.19 -2.33
C ASN A 74 -7.86 -0.72 -2.45
N THR A 75 -8.82 -1.65 -2.42
CA THR A 75 -10.25 -1.33 -2.47
C THR A 75 -10.66 -0.36 -1.35
N ALA A 76 -10.14 -0.57 -0.14
CA ALA A 76 -10.46 0.27 1.01
C ALA A 76 -9.76 1.64 1.00
N ASN A 77 -8.54 1.74 0.45
CA ASN A 77 -7.68 2.91 0.63
C ASN A 77 -7.44 3.74 -0.64
N ASP A 78 -7.61 3.18 -1.83
CA ASP A 78 -7.41 3.90 -3.09
C ASP A 78 -8.35 5.11 -3.25
N PRO A 79 -9.65 5.05 -2.85
CA PRO A 79 -10.52 6.23 -2.85
C PRO A 79 -9.98 7.35 -1.94
N GLN A 80 -9.56 6.99 -0.72
CA GLN A 80 -8.99 7.93 0.25
C GLN A 80 -7.69 8.56 -0.26
N LEU A 81 -6.81 7.77 -0.89
CA LEU A 81 -5.57 8.29 -1.48
C LEU A 81 -5.86 9.30 -2.59
N ARG A 82 -6.81 9.01 -3.49
CA ARG A 82 -7.20 9.94 -4.56
C ARG A 82 -7.78 11.23 -4.00
N GLU A 83 -8.64 11.13 -2.99
CA GLU A 83 -9.20 12.30 -2.32
C GLU A 83 -8.12 13.17 -1.69
N ILE A 84 -7.19 12.57 -0.93
CA ILE A 84 -6.04 13.27 -0.36
C ILE A 84 -5.22 13.98 -1.44
N GLU A 85 -4.91 13.30 -2.55
CA GLU A 85 -4.11 13.87 -3.63
C GLU A 85 -4.79 15.08 -4.29
N VAL A 86 -6.11 15.02 -4.47
CA VAL A 86 -6.91 16.14 -4.99
C VAL A 86 -6.91 17.32 -4.01
N ILE A 87 -7.13 17.07 -2.71
CA ILE A 87 -7.19 18.13 -1.71
C ILE A 87 -5.81 18.78 -1.54
N VAL A 88 -4.74 18.00 -1.39
CA VAL A 88 -3.37 18.51 -1.27
C VAL A 88 -3.00 19.36 -2.49
N SER A 89 -3.35 18.91 -3.70
CA SER A 89 -3.11 19.68 -4.92
C SER A 89 -3.86 21.03 -4.93
N LYS A 90 -5.11 21.06 -4.44
CA LYS A 90 -5.89 22.30 -4.31
C LYS A 90 -5.29 23.23 -3.26
N LEU A 91 -4.93 22.71 -2.08
CA LEU A 91 -4.29 23.48 -1.01
C LEU A 91 -2.98 24.09 -1.50
N GLN A 92 -2.16 23.32 -2.22
CA GLN A 92 -0.90 23.80 -2.78
C GLN A 92 -1.12 24.95 -3.77
N ARG A 93 -2.12 24.87 -4.65
CA ARG A 93 -2.45 25.96 -5.58
C ARG A 93 -2.93 27.24 -4.89
N GLN A 94 -3.57 27.12 -3.73
CA GLN A 94 -4.04 28.28 -2.96
C GLN A 94 -2.94 28.91 -2.08
N LEU A 95 -1.82 28.20 -1.89
CA LEU A 95 -0.66 28.66 -1.12
C LEU A 95 0.42 29.34 -1.98
N ILE A 96 0.37 29.16 -3.31
CA ILE A 96 1.18 29.88 -4.31
C ILE A 96 0.62 31.30 -4.48
#